data_AF-A0A4Q3APM5-F1
#
_entry.id   AF-A0A4Q3APM5-F1
#
_cell.length_a   1.000
_cell.length_b   1.000
_cell.length_c   1.000
_cell.angle_alpha   90.00
_cell.angle_beta   90.00
_cell.angle_gamma   90.00
#
_symmetry.space_group_name_H-M   'P 1'
#
loop_
_entity.id
_entity.type
_entity.pdbx_description
1 polymer ?
#
loop_
_entity_poly.entity_id
_entity_poly.type
_entity_poly.pdbx_seq_one_letter_code
_entity_poly.pdbx_strand_id
1 'polypeptide(L)'
;MLLVLVLLPLLAFVAMLAGAPARKAAIAAGVANLVLGLWAATSWKATMWSVSLPVLEKPALHLALGFYDGMSVIMVLLSVIVTLAALLSGKAPEGRETLYYGSSLL
;
A
#
# COMPACT_ATOMS: atom_id res chain seq x y z
N MET A 1 11.50 -4.61 -3.66
CA MET A 1 10.79 -4.55 -2.36
C MET A 1 9.69 -3.50 -2.32
N LEU A 2 9.72 -2.45 -3.15
CA LEU A 2 8.66 -1.42 -3.17
C LEU A 2 7.28 -1.99 -3.52
N LEU A 3 7.21 -3.04 -4.35
CA LEU A 3 5.98 -3.77 -4.64
C LEU A 3 5.22 -4.23 -3.38
N VAL A 4 5.91 -4.46 -2.26
CA VAL A 4 5.28 -4.86 -0.99
C VAL A 4 4.36 -3.75 -0.44
N LEU A 5 4.70 -2.47 -0.63
CA LEU A 5 3.84 -1.34 -0.23
C LEU A 5 2.50 -1.35 -0.99
N VAL A 6 2.50 -1.88 -2.21
CA VAL A 6 1.29 -1.99 -3.05
C VAL A 6 0.54 -3.27 -2.72
N LEU A 7 1.25 -4.39 -2.52
CA LEU A 7 0.62 -5.69 -2.27
C LEU A 7 0.01 -5.80 -0.87
N LEU A 8 0.57 -5.14 0.15
CA LEU A 8 0.06 -5.21 1.53
C LEU A 8 -1.42 -4.80 1.63
N PRO A 9 -1.83 -3.61 1.13
CA PRO A 9 -3.24 -3.21 1.11
C PRO A 9 -4.13 -4.14 0.30
N LEU A 10 -3.66 -4.61 -0.87
CA LEU A 10 -4.41 -5.55 -1.71
C LEU A 10 -4.65 -6.89 -1.01
N LEU A 11 -3.63 -7.47 -0.40
CA LEU A 11 -3.74 -8.73 0.34
C LEU A 11 -4.63 -8.58 1.57
N ALA A 12 -4.56 -7.43 2.26
CA ALA A 12 -5.46 -7.14 3.36
C ALA A 12 -6.91 -7.08 2.90
N PHE A 13 -7.18 -6.44 1.75
CA PHE A 13 -8.53 -6.43 1.17
C PHE A 13 -9.03 -7.82 0.83
N VAL A 14 -8.21 -8.65 0.18
CA VAL A 14 -8.54 -10.06 -0.10
C VAL A 14 -8.82 -10.84 1.18
N ALA A 15 -8.04 -10.63 2.25
CA ALA A 15 -8.28 -11.27 3.54
C ALA A 15 -9.63 -10.85 4.15
N MET A 16 -10.01 -9.57 4.02
CA MET A 16 -11.33 -9.09 4.48
C MET A 16 -12.47 -9.70 3.66
N LEU A 17 -12.30 -9.87 2.33
CA LEU A 17 -13.26 -10.59 1.49
C LEU A 17 -13.38 -12.06 1.89
N ALA A 18 -12.30 -12.68 2.36
CA ALA A 18 -12.28 -14.05 2.86
C ALA A 18 -12.83 -14.18 4.30
N GLY A 19 -13.34 -13.10 4.92
CA GLY A 19 -14.00 -13.15 6.23
C GLY A 19 -13.13 -12.71 7.41
N ALA A 20 -11.93 -12.18 7.19
CA ALA A 20 -11.14 -11.57 8.26
C ALA A 20 -11.86 -10.32 8.84
N PRO A 21 -11.68 -10.01 10.15
CA PRO A 21 -12.31 -8.86 10.77
C PRO A 21 -11.81 -7.55 10.12
N ALA A 22 -12.68 -6.91 9.35
CA ALA A 22 -12.33 -5.86 8.40
C ALA A 22 -11.50 -4.73 9.02
N ARG A 23 -12.00 -4.15 10.12
CA ARG A 23 -11.31 -3.06 10.81
C ARG A 23 -9.91 -3.42 11.29
N LYS A 24 -9.75 -4.62 11.87
CA LYS A 24 -8.45 -5.06 12.42
C LYS A 24 -7.46 -5.35 11.29
N ALA A 25 -7.90 -6.05 10.24
CA ALA A 25 -7.08 -6.35 9.08
C ALA A 25 -6.61 -5.07 8.38
N ALA A 26 -7.51 -4.10 8.19
CA ALA A 26 -7.17 -2.84 7.55
C ALA A 26 -6.20 -2.00 8.38
N ILE A 27 -6.42 -1.84 9.68
CA ILE A 27 -5.50 -1.09 10.55
C ILE A 27 -4.14 -1.79 10.61
N ALA A 28 -4.10 -3.11 10.75
CA ALA A 28 -2.84 -3.86 10.78
C ALA A 28 -2.05 -3.67 9.48
N ALA A 29 -2.72 -3.76 8.33
CA ALA A 29 -2.12 -3.51 7.03
C ALA A 29 -1.65 -2.05 6.88
N GLY A 30 -2.45 -1.08 7.30
CA GLY A 30 -2.09 0.34 7.26
C GLY A 30 -0.87 0.68 8.14
N VAL A 31 -0.79 0.11 9.35
CA VAL A 31 0.38 0.28 10.23
C VAL A 31 1.62 -0.37 9.60
N ALA A 32 1.50 -1.60 9.08
CA ALA A 32 2.60 -2.25 8.38
C ALA A 32 3.06 -1.42 7.15
N ASN A 33 2.12 -0.85 6.40
CA ASN A 33 2.40 -0.01 5.24
C ASN A 33 3.12 1.29 5.63
N LEU A 34 2.72 1.91 6.75
CA LEU A 34 3.39 3.09 7.30
C LEU A 34 4.83 2.78 7.72
N VAL A 35 5.05 1.70 8.49
CA VAL A 35 6.39 1.30 8.93
C VAL A 35 7.28 1.03 7.72
N LEU A 36 6.77 0.30 6.72
CA LEU A 36 7.50 0.02 5.49
C LEU A 36 7.78 1.31 4.69
N GLY A 37 6.83 2.24 4.61
CA GLY A 37 6.99 3.51 3.91
C GLY A 37 8.02 4.43 4.57
N LEU A 38 8.04 4.49 5.90
CA LEU A 38 9.06 5.22 6.67
C LEU A 38 10.45 4.61 6.48
N TRP A 39 10.56 3.27 6.49
CA TRP A 39 11.82 2.59 6.22
C TRP A 39 12.29 2.83 4.77
N ALA A 40 11.38 2.75 3.81
CA ALA A 40 11.65 3.04 2.42
C ALA A 40 12.13 4.49 2.22
N ALA A 41 11.56 5.45 2.95
CA ALA A 41 11.98 6.85 2.88
C ALA A 41 13.36 7.11 3.48
N THR A 42 13.78 6.40 4.53
CA THR A 42 15.14 6.55 5.10
C THR A 42 16.21 5.85 4.26
N SER A 43 15.81 4.86 3.44
CA SER A 43 16.71 4.04 2.63
C SER A 43 16.45 4.17 1.11
N TRP A 44 15.83 5.26 0.67
CA TRP A 44 15.25 5.38 -0.69
C TRP A 44 16.25 5.24 -1.84
N LYS A 45 17.54 5.51 -1.60
CA LYS A 45 18.62 5.33 -2.58
C LYS A 45 19.07 3.87 -2.75
N ALA A 46 18.60 2.95 -1.91
CA ALA A 46 18.96 1.55 -2.00
C ALA A 46 18.29 0.87 -3.21
N THR A 47 19.05 0.07 -3.95
CA THR A 47 18.58 -0.64 -5.16
C THR A 47 17.47 -1.64 -4.88
N MET A 48 17.32 -2.11 -3.63
CA MET A 48 16.25 -3.03 -3.20
C MET A 48 14.83 -2.48 -3.41
N TRP A 49 14.68 -1.16 -3.52
CA TRP A 49 13.40 -0.50 -3.79
C TRP A 49 13.05 -0.44 -5.27
N SER A 50 13.99 -0.72 -6.17
CA SER A 50 13.73 -0.79 -7.61
C SER A 50 13.31 -2.20 -8.02
N VAL A 51 12.23 -2.30 -8.78
CA VAL A 51 11.73 -3.52 -9.41
C VAL A 51 11.29 -3.17 -10.82
N SER A 52 11.69 -3.96 -11.81
CA SER A 52 11.20 -3.86 -13.18
C SER A 52 10.87 -5.26 -13.68
N LEU A 53 9.59 -5.52 -13.92
CA LEU A 53 9.09 -6.80 -14.42
C LEU A 53 8.58 -6.62 -15.84
N PRO A 54 9.07 -7.37 -16.84
CA PRO A 54 8.52 -7.32 -18.18
C PRO A 54 7.08 -7.88 -18.17
N VAL A 55 6.12 -7.08 -18.62
CA VAL A 55 4.72 -7.48 -18.78
C VAL A 55 4.46 -7.90 -20.22
N LEU A 56 5.05 -7.19 -21.19
CA LEU A 56 4.89 -7.49 -22.61
C LEU A 56 6.16 -7.15 -23.40
N GLU A 57 6.73 -8.12 -24.12
CA GLU A 57 8.01 -7.92 -24.84
C GLU A 57 7.91 -6.95 -26.02
N LYS A 58 6.77 -6.92 -26.71
CA LYS A 58 6.47 -5.99 -27.81
C LYS A 58 5.08 -5.40 -27.55
N PRO A 59 4.93 -4.15 -27.10
CA PRO A 59 5.87 -3.02 -27.16
C PRO A 59 6.63 -2.75 -25.85
N ALA A 60 7.51 -3.66 -25.42
CA ALA A 60 8.43 -3.49 -24.28
C ALA A 60 7.81 -2.81 -23.04
N LEU A 61 6.66 -3.31 -22.58
CA LEU A 61 5.95 -2.78 -21.42
C LEU A 61 6.47 -3.45 -20.16
N HIS A 62 6.97 -2.64 -19.22
CA HIS A 62 7.47 -3.10 -17.93
C HIS A 62 6.64 -2.51 -16.79
N LEU A 63 6.34 -3.33 -15.79
CA LEU A 63 5.90 -2.86 -14.49
C LEU A 63 7.14 -2.42 -13.71
N ALA A 64 7.47 -1.14 -13.83
CA ALA A 64 8.59 -0.51 -13.13
C ALA A 64 8.09 0.21 -11.88
N LEU A 65 8.65 -0.17 -10.72
CA LEU A 65 8.37 0.43 -9.43
C LEU A 65 9.71 0.81 -8.79
N GLY A 66 9.86 2.07 -8.38
CA GLY A 66 11.08 2.55 -7.75
C GLY A 66 10.94 4.01 -7.28
N PHE A 67 11.92 4.46 -6.52
CA PHE A 67 12.08 5.89 -6.22
C PHE A 67 13.01 6.50 -7.26
N TYR A 68 12.45 7.32 -8.15
CA TYR A 68 13.22 8.01 -9.20
C TYR A 68 13.84 9.32 -8.69
N ASP A 69 13.17 9.96 -7.76
CA ASP A 69 13.52 11.26 -7.20
C ASP A 69 13.01 11.41 -5.75
N GLY A 70 13.40 12.51 -5.12
CA GLY A 70 12.90 12.86 -3.78
C GLY A 70 11.38 13.08 -3.76
N MET A 71 10.77 13.52 -4.88
CA MET A 71 9.32 13.73 -4.95
C MET A 71 8.56 12.41 -4.80
N SER A 72 9.03 11.33 -5.45
CA SER A 72 8.46 9.99 -5.32
C SER A 72 8.43 9.52 -3.86
N VAL A 73 9.48 9.83 -3.10
CA VAL A 73 9.56 9.49 -1.66
C VAL A 73 8.50 10.25 -0.86
N ILE A 74 8.37 11.56 -1.08
CA ILE A 74 7.39 12.38 -0.37
C ILE A 74 5.96 11.94 -0.71
N MET A 75 5.69 11.58 -1.97
CA MET A 75 4.37 11.08 -2.38
C MET A 75 4.01 9.76 -1.70
N VAL A 76 4.95 8.82 -1.62
CA VAL A 76 4.74 7.57 -0.90
C VAL A 76 4.51 7.83 0.59
N LEU A 77 5.31 8.69 1.22
CA LEU A 77 5.14 9.05 2.64
C LEU A 77 3.76 9.65 2.93
N LEU A 78 3.35 10.63 2.11
CA LEU A 78 2.04 11.26 2.26
C LEU A 78 0.92 10.24 2.10
N SER A 79 1.01 9.36 1.09
CA SER A 79 0.04 8.29 0.88
C SER A 79 -0.08 7.39 2.11
N VAL A 80 1.01 6.81 2.62
CA VAL A 80 0.93 5.85 3.74
C VAL A 80 0.45 6.49 5.05
N ILE A 81 0.81 7.76 5.29
CA ILE A 81 0.35 8.51 6.48
C ILE A 81 -1.16 8.79 6.37
N VAL A 82 -1.60 9.30 5.22
CA VAL A 82 -3.01 9.66 4.98
C VAL A 82 -3.88 8.40 4.98
N THR A 83 -3.43 7.30 4.40
CA THR A 83 -4.14 6.02 4.44
C THR A 83 -4.35 5.55 5.88
N LEU A 84 -3.33 5.57 6.73
CA LEU A 84 -3.51 5.18 8.14
C LEU A 84 -4.46 6.14 8.87
N ALA A 85 -4.34 7.44 8.63
CA ALA A 85 -5.25 8.43 9.22
C ALA A 85 -6.71 8.16 8.82
N ALA A 86 -6.97 7.89 7.53
CA ALA A 86 -8.31 7.56 7.03
C ALA A 86 -8.91 6.32 7.72
N LEU A 87 -8.10 5.29 7.93
CA LEU A 87 -8.52 4.06 8.62
C LEU A 87 -8.83 4.26 10.10
N LEU A 88 -8.11 5.16 10.77
CA LEU A 88 -8.31 5.47 12.19
C LEU A 88 -9.49 6.41 12.42
N SER A 89 -9.71 7.37 11.52
CA SER A 89 -10.79 8.36 11.62
C SER A 89 -12.16 7.81 11.18
N GLY A 90 -12.18 6.86 10.25
CA GLY A 90 -13.40 6.32 9.67
C GLY A 90 -14.17 5.33 10.56
N LYS A 91 -15.48 5.54 10.70
CA LYS A 91 -16.42 4.50 11.18
C LYS A 91 -17.23 3.98 10.00
N ALA A 92 -17.17 2.68 9.78
CA ALA A 92 -17.94 2.05 8.72
C ALA A 92 -19.45 2.05 9.04
N PRO A 93 -20.32 2.22 8.04
CA PRO A 93 -21.74 1.93 8.17
C PRO A 93 -21.98 0.46 8.53
N GLU A 94 -23.02 0.20 9.32
CA GLU A 94 -23.37 -1.17 9.73
C GLU A 94 -23.54 -2.09 8.51
N GLY A 95 -22.94 -3.29 8.59
CA GLY A 95 -23.01 -4.30 7.53
C GLY A 95 -22.18 -4.02 6.28
N ARG A 96 -21.43 -2.89 6.20
CA ARG A 96 -20.62 -2.52 5.02
C ARG A 96 -19.12 -2.35 5.33
N GLU A 97 -18.64 -2.92 6.44
CA GLU A 97 -17.28 -2.72 6.92
C GLU A 97 -16.20 -3.14 5.92
N THR A 98 -16.35 -4.31 5.28
CA THR A 98 -15.38 -4.85 4.32
C THR A 98 -15.18 -3.91 3.13
N LEU A 99 -16.26 -3.37 2.57
CA LEU A 99 -16.19 -2.45 1.44
C LEU A 99 -15.68 -1.08 1.85
N TYR A 100 -16.12 -0.57 3.01
CA TYR A 100 -15.67 0.70 3.54
C TYR A 100 -14.15 0.71 3.78
N TYR A 101 -13.64 -0.22 4.58
CA TYR A 101 -12.21 -0.31 4.89
C TYR A 101 -11.39 -0.76 3.68
N GLY A 102 -11.96 -1.60 2.81
CA GLY A 102 -11.34 -1.97 1.54
C GLY A 102 -11.11 -0.77 0.63
N SER A 103 -12.13 0.07 0.43
CA SER A 103 -12.04 1.29 -0.37
C SER A 103 -11.12 2.37 0.23
N SER A 104 -10.82 2.29 1.53
CA SER A 104 -9.87 3.21 2.17
C SER A 104 -8.40 2.75 2.03
N LEU A 105 -8.18 1.46 1.74
CA LEU A 105 -6.86 0.86 1.54
C LEU A 105 -6.38 0.92 0.09
N LEU A 106 -7.31 0.94 -0.86
CA LEU A 106 -7.10 0.92 -2.31
C LEU A 106 -7.31 2.31 -2.90
#